data_AF-A0AAU1EDH2-F1
#
_entry.id   AF-A0AAU1EDH2-F1
#
_cell.length_a   1.000
_cell.length_b   1.000
_cell.length_c   1.000
_cell.angle_alpha   90.00
_cell.angle_beta   90.00
_cell.angle_gamma   90.00
#
_symmetry.space_group_name_H-M   'P 1'
#
loop_
_entity.id
_entity.type
_entity.pdbx_description
1 polymer ?
#
loop_
_entity_poly.entity_id
_entity_poly.type
_entity_poly.pdbx_seq_one_letter_code
_entity_poly.pdbx_strand_id
1 'polypeptide(L)'
;MGVIANFLLLAVPVLIVLGLWSRPLLTGRWKTPGWFLVTAGLCLVAMLVTWIVGALAGSSMDAEESCHAAGTTYDRAYRSVHWQEPSRWFPLHDKCNAGYDLVPVWVNPALVILPLLAVTFLGLAVRLAVVNQRTEKGTA
;
A
#
# COMPACT_ATOMS: atom_id res chain seq x y z
N MET A 1 -16.12 -4.19 -23.93
CA MET A 1 -17.20 -3.91 -22.96
C MET A 1 -16.77 -4.21 -21.51
N GLY A 2 -16.12 -5.34 -21.20
CA GLY A 2 -15.72 -5.68 -19.82
C GLY A 2 -14.64 -4.80 -19.18
N VAL A 3 -13.63 -4.35 -19.95
CA VAL A 3 -12.51 -3.53 -19.42
C VAL A 3 -12.99 -2.17 -18.91
N ILE A 4 -13.89 -1.52 -19.65
CA ILE A 4 -14.45 -0.21 -19.29
C ILE A 4 -15.34 -0.36 -18.04
N ALA A 5 -16.18 -1.40 -17.99
CA ALA A 5 -17.02 -1.67 -16.82
C ALA A 5 -16.19 -1.93 -15.56
N ASN A 6 -15.14 -2.76 -15.64
CA ASN A 6 -14.23 -3.04 -14.52
C ASN A 6 -13.48 -1.78 -14.08
N PHE A 7 -13.00 -0.97 -15.03
CA PHE A 7 -12.32 0.28 -14.74
C PHE A 7 -13.23 1.25 -13.99
N LEU A 8 -14.47 1.45 -14.46
CA LEU A 8 -15.44 2.31 -13.79
C LEU A 8 -15.80 1.80 -12.39
N LEU A 9 -15.95 0.48 -12.23
CA LEU A 9 -16.30 -0.15 -10.96
C LEU A 9 -15.22 0.06 -9.89
N LEU A 10 -13.95 0.19 -10.28
CA LEU A 10 -12.84 0.51 -9.37
C LEU A 10 -12.61 2.03 -9.23
N ALA A 11 -12.69 2.78 -10.31
CA ALA A 11 -12.41 4.21 -10.32
C ALA A 11 -13.45 5.01 -9.53
N VAL A 12 -14.74 4.67 -9.65
CA VAL A 12 -15.82 5.43 -8.98
C VAL A 12 -15.69 5.40 -7.45
N PRO A 13 -15.54 4.24 -6.78
CA PRO A 13 -15.30 4.20 -5.34
C PRO A 13 -14.05 4.96 -4.92
N VAL A 14 -12.95 4.84 -5.67
CA VAL A 14 -11.69 5.54 -5.37
C VAL A 14 -11.89 7.06 -5.43
N LEU A 15 -12.53 7.57 -6.48
CA LEU A 15 -12.82 9.00 -6.62
C LEU A 15 -13.77 9.51 -5.52
N ILE A 16 -14.77 8.71 -5.11
CA ILE A 16 -15.65 9.05 -4.01
C ILE A 16 -14.86 9.16 -2.70
N VAL A 17 -14.02 8.16 -2.39
CA VAL A 17 -13.18 8.16 -1.18
C VAL A 17 -12.24 9.36 -1.18
N LEU A 18 -11.55 9.63 -2.29
CA LEU A 18 -10.66 10.78 -2.44
C LEU A 18 -11.42 12.11 -2.30
N GLY A 19 -12.61 12.23 -2.89
CA GLY A 19 -13.44 13.42 -2.79
C GLY A 19 -13.90 13.69 -1.36
N LEU A 20 -14.37 12.66 -0.65
CA LEU A 20 -14.79 12.77 0.74
C LEU A 20 -13.62 13.08 1.69
N TRP A 21 -12.46 12.47 1.45
CA TRP A 21 -11.25 12.69 2.24
C TRP A 21 -10.60 14.06 2.00
N SER A 22 -10.64 14.58 0.76
CA SER A 22 -10.05 15.87 0.38
C SER A 22 -10.93 17.07 0.73
N ARG A 23 -12.25 16.90 0.83
CA ARG A 23 -13.18 17.97 1.23
C ARG A 23 -12.79 18.70 2.53
N PRO A 24 -12.42 18.01 3.64
CA PRO A 24 -11.91 18.65 4.84
C PRO A 24 -10.58 19.42 4.64
N LEU A 25 -9.72 18.97 3.73
CA LEU A 25 -8.49 19.71 3.38
C LEU A 25 -8.84 21.05 2.71
N LEU A 26 -9.72 21.00 1.71
CA LEU A 26 -10.14 22.18 0.93
C LEU A 26 -10.95 23.18 1.77
N THR A 27 -11.69 22.71 2.76
CA THR A 27 -12.51 23.55 3.65
C THR A 27 -11.76 23.99 4.92
N GLY A 28 -10.50 23.61 5.09
CA GLY A 28 -9.69 23.94 6.28
C GLY A 28 -10.08 23.17 7.57
N ARG A 29 -11.03 22.23 7.49
CA ARG A 29 -11.56 21.44 8.64
C ARG A 29 -10.77 20.16 8.93
N TRP A 30 -9.59 20.00 8.33
CA TRP A 30 -8.76 18.79 8.44
C TRP A 30 -8.06 18.60 9.79
N LYS A 31 -8.00 19.62 10.65
CA LYS A 31 -7.33 19.56 11.97
C LYS A 31 -8.12 18.77 13.04
N THR A 32 -9.00 17.86 12.64
CA THR A 32 -9.80 17.05 13.56
C THR A 32 -9.13 15.69 13.80
N PRO A 33 -9.24 15.12 15.01
CA PRO A 33 -8.72 13.77 15.29
C PRO A 33 -9.23 12.73 14.30
N GLY A 34 -10.51 12.83 13.91
CA GLY A 34 -11.14 11.91 12.96
C GLY A 34 -10.51 11.93 11.57
N TRP A 35 -10.08 13.10 11.06
CA TRP A 35 -9.42 13.19 9.75
C TRP A 35 -8.08 12.45 9.74
N PHE A 36 -7.30 12.57 10.83
CA PHE A 36 -6.05 11.83 11.00
C PHE A 36 -6.27 10.32 11.14
N LEU A 37 -7.31 9.88 11.86
CA LEU A 37 -7.68 8.46 11.94
C LEU A 37 -8.03 7.87 10.56
N VAL A 38 -8.86 8.58 9.78
CA VAL A 38 -9.22 8.16 8.43
C VAL A 38 -7.97 8.08 7.54
N THR A 39 -7.08 9.08 7.63
CA THR A 39 -5.83 9.10 6.85
C THR A 39 -4.92 7.93 7.21
N ALA A 40 -4.76 7.61 8.51
CA ALA A 40 -4.03 6.42 8.94
C ALA A 40 -4.64 5.13 8.38
N GLY A 41 -5.98 5.01 8.41
CA GLY A 41 -6.69 3.89 7.80
C GLY A 41 -6.43 3.76 6.30
N LEU A 42 -6.44 4.87 5.56
CA LEU A 42 -6.10 4.89 4.14
C LEU A 42 -4.65 4.45 3.89
N CYS A 43 -3.69 4.86 4.73
CA CYS A 43 -2.31 4.38 4.64
C CYS A 43 -2.21 2.86 4.83
N LEU A 44 -2.96 2.27 5.78
CA LEU A 44 -2.97 0.83 6.01
C LEU A 44 -3.61 0.06 4.85
N VAL A 45 -4.71 0.58 4.28
CA VAL A 45 -5.33 -0.01 3.08
C VAL A 45 -4.36 0.05 1.90
N ALA A 46 -3.69 1.19 1.68
CA ALA A 46 -2.68 1.33 0.64
C ALA A 46 -1.49 0.37 0.86
N MET A 47 -1.07 0.16 2.11
CA MET A 47 -0.03 -0.80 2.46
C MET A 47 -0.45 -2.23 2.10
N LEU A 48 -1.68 -2.61 2.45
CA LEU A 48 -2.21 -3.93 2.12
C LEU A 48 -2.28 -4.15 0.60
N VAL A 49 -2.77 -3.16 -0.16
CA VAL A 49 -2.80 -3.23 -1.63
C VAL A 49 -1.39 -3.34 -2.19
N THR A 50 -0.43 -2.55 -1.68
CA THR A 50 0.98 -2.60 -2.10
C THR A 50 1.58 -3.98 -1.85
N TRP A 51 1.29 -4.58 -0.69
CA TRP A 51 1.75 -5.91 -0.35
C TRP A 51 1.18 -6.97 -1.30
N ILE A 52 -0.11 -6.89 -1.63
CA ILE A 52 -0.76 -7.79 -2.60
C ILE A 52 -0.13 -7.63 -3.99
N VAL A 53 0.15 -6.40 -4.44
CA VAL A 53 0.81 -6.15 -5.73
C VAL A 53 2.18 -6.81 -5.79
N GLY A 54 2.98 -6.67 -4.73
CA GLY A 54 4.28 -7.34 -4.66
C GLY A 54 4.16 -8.86 -4.60
N ALA A 55 3.23 -9.39 -3.79
CA ALA A 55 3.04 -10.83 -3.60
C ALA A 55 2.52 -11.54 -4.86
N LEU A 56 1.85 -10.79 -5.75
CA LEU A 56 1.31 -11.29 -7.01
C LEU A 56 2.16 -10.89 -8.23
N ALA A 57 3.39 -10.39 -8.03
CA ALA A 57 4.25 -9.93 -9.12
C ALA A 57 4.60 -11.04 -10.13
N GLY A 58 4.78 -12.30 -9.67
CA GLY A 58 4.88 -13.49 -10.53
C GLY A 58 3.65 -14.37 -10.47
N SER A 59 2.46 -13.80 -10.67
CA SER A 59 1.16 -14.48 -10.51
C SER A 59 0.85 -15.58 -11.54
N SER A 60 1.72 -15.84 -12.53
CA SER A 60 1.55 -17.04 -13.35
C SER A 60 1.85 -18.29 -12.52
N MET A 61 1.03 -19.34 -12.67
CA MET A 61 1.31 -20.63 -12.02
C MET A 61 2.67 -21.20 -12.43
N ASP A 62 3.21 -20.76 -13.57
CA ASP A 62 4.57 -21.03 -14.01
C ASP A 62 5.43 -19.77 -13.93
N ALA A 63 6.35 -19.72 -12.97
CA ALA A 63 7.23 -18.57 -12.81
C ALA A 63 8.17 -18.33 -14.01
N GLU A 64 8.46 -19.38 -14.79
CA GLU A 64 9.21 -19.25 -16.04
C GLU A 64 8.44 -18.36 -17.03
N GLU A 65 7.12 -18.53 -17.12
CA GLU A 65 6.24 -17.74 -17.99
C GLU A 65 6.22 -16.26 -17.61
N SER A 66 6.14 -15.91 -16.32
CA SER A 66 6.19 -14.51 -15.85
C SER A 66 7.52 -13.84 -16.23
N CYS A 67 8.63 -14.56 -16.11
CA CYS A 67 9.95 -14.06 -16.47
C CYS A 67 10.08 -13.80 -17.98
N HIS A 68 9.60 -14.74 -18.80
CA HIS A 68 9.58 -14.56 -20.26
C HIS A 68 8.64 -13.42 -20.68
N ALA A 69 7.49 -13.27 -20.02
CA ALA A 69 6.56 -12.16 -20.26
C ALA A 69 7.18 -10.79 -19.91
N ALA A 70 8.06 -10.74 -18.92
CA ALA A 70 8.86 -9.56 -18.58
C ALA A 70 10.09 -9.34 -19.50
N GLY A 71 10.29 -10.21 -20.50
CA GLY A 71 11.40 -10.11 -21.46
C GLY A 71 12.75 -10.53 -20.90
N THR A 72 12.79 -11.24 -19.78
CA THR A 72 14.02 -11.74 -19.16
C THR A 72 14.10 -13.27 -19.23
N THR A 73 15.31 -13.81 -19.13
CA THR A 73 15.51 -15.26 -19.01
C THR A 73 15.28 -15.71 -17.58
N TYR A 74 14.64 -16.88 -17.45
CA TYR A 74 14.44 -17.57 -16.19
C TYR A 74 15.65 -18.46 -15.88
N ASP A 75 16.35 -18.17 -14.77
CA ASP A 75 17.49 -18.94 -14.30
C ASP A 75 17.04 -19.99 -13.27
N ARG A 76 16.84 -21.23 -13.78
CA ARG A 76 16.48 -22.38 -12.95
C ARG A 76 17.53 -22.71 -11.89
N ALA A 77 18.82 -22.57 -12.22
CA ALA A 77 19.89 -22.87 -11.27
C ALA A 77 19.85 -21.88 -10.11
N TYR A 78 19.73 -20.58 -10.41
CA TYR A 78 19.57 -19.54 -9.40
C TYR A 78 18.36 -19.78 -8.51
N ARG A 79 17.18 -20.05 -9.10
CA ARG A 79 15.94 -20.23 -8.33
C ARG A 79 15.92 -21.52 -7.51
N SER A 80 16.61 -22.58 -7.94
CA SER A 80 16.76 -23.80 -7.15
C SER A 80 17.53 -23.58 -5.84
N VAL A 81 18.50 -22.65 -5.87
CA VAL A 81 19.29 -22.26 -4.69
C VAL A 81 18.53 -21.24 -3.83
N HIS A 82 17.75 -20.35 -4.47
CA HIS A 82 17.04 -19.23 -3.81
C HIS A 82 15.52 -19.46 -3.71
N TRP A 83 15.08 -20.71 -3.61
CA TRP A 83 13.65 -21.07 -3.64
C TRP A 83 12.82 -20.44 -2.50
N GLN A 84 13.48 -20.02 -1.43
CA GLN A 84 12.87 -19.35 -0.27
C GLN A 84 12.74 -17.84 -0.44
N GLU A 85 13.40 -17.22 -1.42
CA GLU A 85 13.31 -15.77 -1.61
C GLU A 85 11.88 -15.29 -1.87
N PRO A 86 11.06 -15.96 -2.71
CA PRO A 86 9.68 -15.55 -2.97
C PRO A 86 8.71 -15.74 -1.80
N SER A 87 9.04 -16.60 -0.83
CA SER A 87 8.18 -16.84 0.34
C SER A 87 8.46 -15.89 1.49
N ARG A 88 9.45 -14.98 1.36
CA ARG A 88 9.75 -13.98 2.38
C ARG A 88 8.64 -12.94 2.46
N TRP A 89 8.29 -12.59 3.68
CA TRP A 89 7.23 -11.63 3.95
C TRP A 89 7.65 -10.17 3.72
N PHE A 90 8.95 -9.87 3.86
CA PHE A 90 9.60 -8.60 3.52
C PHE A 90 11.13 -8.77 3.56
N PRO A 91 11.93 -8.10 2.70
CA PRO A 91 11.50 -7.44 1.47
C PRO A 91 10.90 -8.45 0.48
N LEU A 92 9.91 -8.01 -0.28
CA LEU A 92 9.28 -8.83 -1.32
C LEU A 92 10.21 -8.89 -2.52
N HIS A 93 10.41 -10.11 -3.01
CA HIS A 93 11.22 -10.43 -4.16
C HIS A 93 10.57 -11.57 -4.93
N ASP A 94 10.59 -11.52 -6.25
CA ASP A 94 10.30 -12.67 -7.12
C ASP A 94 11.26 -12.60 -8.30
N LYS A 95 12.48 -13.08 -8.04
CA LYS A 95 13.59 -12.94 -8.97
C LYS A 95 13.54 -13.99 -10.08
N CYS A 96 13.79 -13.53 -11.29
CA CYS A 96 14.02 -14.39 -12.46
C CYS A 96 15.47 -14.87 -12.53
N ASN A 97 16.40 -14.01 -12.11
CA ASN A 97 17.84 -14.26 -12.01
C ASN A 97 18.45 -13.27 -10.99
N ALA A 98 19.77 -13.31 -10.81
CA ALA A 98 20.44 -12.46 -9.82
C ALA A 98 20.26 -10.94 -10.04
N GLY A 99 19.94 -10.51 -11.27
CA GLY A 99 19.85 -9.10 -11.65
C GLY A 99 18.44 -8.59 -11.94
N TYR A 100 17.43 -9.46 -12.02
CA TYR A 100 16.07 -9.07 -12.39
C TYR A 100 15.04 -9.61 -11.41
N ASP A 101 14.24 -8.68 -10.88
CA ASP A 101 13.14 -8.92 -9.94
C ASP A 101 11.82 -8.49 -10.58
N LEU A 102 10.82 -9.38 -10.55
CA LEU A 102 9.48 -9.07 -11.02
C LEU A 102 8.78 -8.08 -10.08
N VAL A 103 9.17 -8.03 -8.80
CA VAL A 103 8.61 -7.08 -7.83
C VAL A 103 9.04 -5.66 -8.21
N PRO A 104 8.09 -4.74 -8.46
CA PRO A 104 8.45 -3.38 -8.81
C PRO A 104 9.28 -2.68 -7.73
N VAL A 105 10.30 -1.93 -8.14
CA VAL A 105 11.27 -1.27 -7.24
C VAL A 105 10.65 -0.36 -6.18
N TRP A 106 9.44 0.15 -6.41
CA TRP A 106 8.72 1.04 -5.49
C TRP A 106 7.98 0.29 -4.36
N VAL A 107 7.72 -1.01 -4.51
CA VAL A 107 6.91 -1.79 -3.55
C VAL A 107 7.57 -1.83 -2.18
N ASN A 108 8.84 -2.22 -2.10
CA ASN A 108 9.55 -2.35 -0.83
C ASN A 108 9.69 -1.00 -0.08
N PRO A 109 10.11 0.11 -0.73
CA PRO A 109 10.07 1.44 -0.11
C PRO A 109 8.67 1.84 0.36
N ALA A 110 7.62 1.60 -0.44
CA ALA A 110 6.25 1.94 -0.07
C ALA A 110 5.77 1.15 1.16
N LEU A 111 6.12 -0.14 1.27
CA LEU A 111 5.83 -0.97 2.45
C LEU A 111 6.51 -0.49 3.74
N VAL A 112 7.58 0.31 3.65
CA VAL A 112 8.21 0.96 4.81
C VAL A 112 7.55 2.30 5.10
N ILE A 113 7.33 3.13 4.08
CA ILE A 113 6.83 4.50 4.25
C ILE A 113 5.37 4.53 4.74
N LEU A 114 4.50 3.68 4.18
CA LEU A 114 3.07 3.66 4.49
C LEU A 114 2.77 3.37 5.98
N PRO A 115 3.33 2.33 6.62
CA PRO A 115 3.09 2.10 8.05
C PRO A 115 3.70 3.21 8.93
N LEU A 116 4.85 3.79 8.56
CA LEU A 116 5.42 4.93 9.29
C LEU A 116 4.49 6.15 9.25
N LEU A 117 3.90 6.43 8.08
CA LEU A 117 2.88 7.49 7.96
C LEU A 117 1.64 7.16 8.77
N ALA A 118 1.15 5.92 8.73
CA ALA A 118 0.00 5.49 9.52
C ALA A 118 0.22 5.71 11.03
N VAL A 119 1.37 5.28 11.57
CA VAL A 119 1.75 5.51 12.97
C VAL A 119 1.83 7.00 13.31
N THR A 120 2.40 7.81 12.42
CA THR A 120 2.50 9.25 12.60
C THR A 120 1.11 9.90 12.69
N PHE A 121 0.19 9.56 11.78
CA PHE A 121 -1.16 10.07 11.79
C PHE A 121 -1.98 9.58 12.99
N LEU A 122 -1.81 8.33 13.42
CA LEU A 122 -2.41 7.82 14.66
C LEU A 122 -1.92 8.62 15.89
N GLY A 123 -0.62 8.88 15.98
CA GLY A 123 -0.05 9.70 17.05
C GLY A 123 -0.63 11.11 17.08
N LEU A 124 -0.80 11.75 15.92
CA LEU A 124 -1.44 13.06 15.79
C LEU A 124 -2.92 13.02 16.20
N ALA A 125 -3.65 11.98 15.79
CA ALA A 125 -5.05 11.79 16.17
C ALA A 125 -5.21 11.68 17.70
N VAL A 126 -4.40 10.82 18.33
CA VAL A 126 -4.41 10.64 19.79
C VAL A 126 -4.06 11.94 20.50
N ARG A 127 -3.00 12.64 20.06
CA ARG A 127 -2.61 13.93 20.65
C ARG A 127 -3.75 14.94 20.60
N LEU A 128 -4.40 15.10 19.44
CA LEU A 128 -5.50 16.05 19.29
C LEU A 128 -6.72 15.66 20.12
N ALA A 129 -7.06 14.36 20.18
CA ALA A 129 -8.15 13.88 21.01
C ALA A 129 -7.92 14.18 22.50
N VAL A 130 -6.70 13.93 23.00
CA VAL A 130 -6.32 14.21 24.39
C VAL A 130 -6.37 15.72 24.69
N VAL A 131 -5.87 16.56 23.78
CA VAL A 131 -5.91 18.03 23.96
C VAL A 131 -7.36 18.52 24.04
N ASN A 132 -8.22 18.07 23.11
CA ASN A 132 -9.64 18.46 23.08
C ASN A 132 -10.37 18.06 24.38
N GLN A 133 -10.12 16.84 24.88
CA GLN A 133 -10.71 16.39 26.15
C GLN A 133 -10.25 17.23 27.36
N ARG A 134 -9.00 17.68 27.37
CA ARG A 134 -8.48 18.53 28.46
C ARG A 134 -9.09 19.91 28.43
N THR A 135 -9.27 20.50 27.25
CA THR A 135 -9.95 21.79 27.11
C THR A 135 -11.40 21.72 27.59
N GLU A 136 -12.14 20.66 27.24
CA GLU A 136 -13.54 20.49 27.68
C GLU A 136 -13.64 20.36 29.21
N LYS A 137 -12.75 19.60 29.85
CA LYS A 137 -12.72 19.42 31.31
C LYS A 137 -12.27 20.67 32.08
N GLY A 138 -11.46 21.55 31.48
CA GLY A 138 -10.97 22.77 32.12
C GLY A 138 -11.95 23.95 32.05
N THR A 139 -12.95 23.87 31.18
CA THR A 139 -14.04 24.86 31.05
C THR A 139 -15.31 24.49 31.82
N ALA A 140 -15.36 23.29 32.41
CA ALA A 140 -16.44 22.83 33.29
C ALA A 140 -16.12 23.12 34.75
#